data_AF-A0A8H6NI68-F1
#
_entry.id   AF-A0A8H6NI68-F1
#
_cell.length_a   1.000
_cell.length_b   1.000
_cell.length_c   1.000
_cell.angle_alpha   90.00
_cell.angle_beta   90.00
_cell.angle_gamma   90.00
#
_symmetry.space_group_name_H-M   'P 1'
#
loop_
_entity.id
_entity.type
_entity.pdbx_description
1 polymer ?
#
loop_
_entity_poly.entity_id
_entity_poly.type
_entity_poly.pdbx_seq_one_letter_code
_entity_poly.pdbx_strand_id
1 'polypeptide(L)'
;MAQPMSSSVQPTDIYGGDEVSALVLDPGYCSTRAGFAGEDVPKAVFPSFYGRVGSTDPPTDVFGDECLIPRDGLEIRNYMSKDSVVEDWDVASKLWENMLSTRLQPPRATPASKNGLNEDPKTAPEGGEANGDVDVAMEDAETQEKSLQENPLLMTEAPWNSAKSREKAIEIIMENWGCPAFWLSRTPVLAAFAAGKASALVIDVGGANTSVTAIHDGMVLKRSIQKSPVGGLWLSSQVRSLWEASDPKIEPIPTFLVETKSPVDAGAPPQFKQRQFPFTITDSFRAYEDERLVTEFKESVVETWRGPGKYTVPQNEEFAKTQPGRVFEFPNGANQMWREQRYKVSEGMWDEMAAFPTANEELRLSKSQTIPELIRAALNAVDVDLRPNLLGNIVVTGSTSLLNGFNDRLNNELTAMYPGLKIKIHAAGLSSERRFGAWIGGSILGSLGTFHQMWISRKEYEENGVSIVEKRCK
;
A
#
# COMPACT_ATOMS: atom_id res chain seq x y z
N MET A 1 31.76 53.45 -27.22
CA MET A 1 32.45 52.74 -26.13
C MET A 1 31.53 52.75 -24.93
N ALA A 2 30.90 51.62 -24.64
CA ALA A 2 30.12 51.40 -23.43
C ALA A 2 30.57 50.05 -22.87
N GLN A 3 31.12 50.05 -21.66
CA GLN A 3 31.58 48.85 -20.96
C GLN A 3 30.37 47.97 -20.57
N PRO A 4 30.46 46.64 -20.68
CA PRO A 4 29.48 45.75 -20.08
C PRO A 4 29.75 45.61 -18.58
N MET A 5 28.69 45.72 -17.77
CA MET A 5 28.74 45.50 -16.33
C MET A 5 29.02 44.03 -16.01
N SER A 6 29.84 43.83 -14.98
CA SER A 6 30.24 42.54 -14.40
C SER A 6 29.05 41.72 -13.92
N SER A 7 28.88 40.51 -14.47
CA SER A 7 27.99 39.47 -13.98
C SER A 7 28.63 38.76 -12.78
N SER A 8 28.26 39.12 -11.56
CA SER A 8 28.70 38.39 -10.37
C SER A 8 27.66 38.42 -9.26
N VAL A 9 26.46 37.90 -9.55
CA VAL A 9 25.61 37.24 -8.55
C VAL A 9 24.89 36.10 -9.27
N GLN A 10 25.44 34.88 -9.19
CA GLN A 10 24.66 33.67 -9.46
C GLN A 10 23.83 33.36 -8.21
N PRO A 11 22.55 32.97 -8.33
CA PRO A 11 21.81 32.38 -7.22
C PRO A 11 22.45 31.03 -6.89
N THR A 12 23.00 30.87 -5.69
CA THR A 12 23.71 29.66 -5.24
C THR A 12 22.80 28.55 -4.72
N ASP A 13 21.53 28.46 -5.15
CA ASP A 13 20.62 27.38 -4.73
C ASP A 13 19.83 26.80 -5.92
N ILE A 14 20.51 26.55 -7.05
CA ILE A 14 19.97 25.65 -8.07
C ILE A 14 20.52 24.27 -7.75
N TYR A 15 19.67 23.38 -7.24
CA TYR A 15 19.92 21.94 -7.17
C TYR A 15 20.04 21.41 -8.61
N GLY A 16 21.21 21.63 -9.19
CA GLY A 16 21.55 21.41 -10.60
C GLY A 16 22.51 20.23 -10.77
N GLY A 17 22.21 19.11 -10.11
CA GLY A 17 22.81 17.82 -10.43
C GLY A 17 21.76 16.96 -11.12
N ASP A 18 22.12 16.34 -12.25
CA ASP A 18 21.32 15.33 -12.98
C ASP A 18 21.00 14.06 -12.15
N GLU A 19 21.40 14.02 -10.87
CA GLU A 19 21.24 12.89 -9.95
C GLU A 19 20.65 13.35 -8.61
N VAL A 20 19.37 13.70 -8.58
CA VAL A 20 18.66 13.84 -7.29
C VAL A 20 18.22 12.45 -6.85
N SER A 21 18.90 11.91 -5.85
CA SER A 21 18.54 10.65 -5.17
C SER A 21 17.35 10.88 -4.23
N ALA A 22 16.22 11.34 -4.78
CA ALA A 22 14.99 11.52 -4.00
C ALA A 22 14.44 10.16 -3.55
N LEU A 23 13.93 10.11 -2.33
CA LEU A 23 13.20 8.97 -1.78
C LEU A 23 11.71 9.12 -2.08
N VAL A 24 11.05 8.01 -2.37
CA VAL A 24 9.59 7.95 -2.54
C VAL A 24 9.03 7.03 -1.46
N LEU A 25 8.16 7.57 -0.61
CA LEU A 25 7.42 6.86 0.43
C LEU A 25 5.93 6.82 0.06
N ASP A 26 5.37 5.63 -0.09
CA ASP A 26 3.95 5.41 -0.44
C ASP A 26 3.24 4.55 0.63
N PRO A 27 2.78 5.15 1.74
CA PRO A 27 2.03 4.47 2.79
C PRO A 27 0.63 4.10 2.31
N GLY A 28 0.33 2.80 2.24
CA GLY A 28 -1.01 2.28 1.98
C GLY A 28 -1.52 1.46 3.17
N TYR A 29 -2.82 1.16 3.24
CA TYR A 29 -3.37 0.41 4.38
C TYR A 29 -2.79 -1.02 4.54
N CYS A 30 -2.60 -1.74 3.43
CA CYS A 30 -2.08 -3.12 3.49
C CYS A 30 -0.55 -3.18 3.45
N SER A 31 0.08 -2.28 2.70
CA SER A 31 1.52 -2.24 2.55
C SER A 31 2.03 -0.82 2.33
N THR A 32 3.14 -0.50 2.98
CA THR A 32 3.96 0.68 2.75
C THR A 32 5.05 0.34 1.77
N ARG A 33 5.30 1.24 0.82
CA ARG A 33 6.30 1.04 -0.24
C ARG A 33 7.31 2.17 -0.18
N ALA A 34 8.59 1.85 -0.35
CA ALA A 34 9.64 2.85 -0.40
C ALA A 34 10.76 2.46 -1.38
N GLY A 35 11.41 3.45 -1.95
CA GLY A 35 12.53 3.28 -2.87
C GLY A 35 13.04 4.61 -3.38
N PHE A 36 13.94 4.56 -4.37
CA PHE A 36 14.49 5.77 -4.98
C PHE A 36 13.66 6.22 -6.18
N ALA A 37 13.61 7.52 -6.40
CA ALA A 37 13.05 8.09 -7.61
C ALA A 37 13.85 7.63 -8.85
N GLY A 38 13.14 7.38 -9.95
CA GLY A 38 13.71 6.85 -11.19
C GLY A 38 13.74 5.32 -11.25
N GLU A 39 13.35 4.61 -10.19
CA GLU A 39 13.24 3.15 -10.19
C GLU A 39 11.84 2.67 -10.61
N ASP A 40 11.79 1.52 -11.31
CA ASP A 40 10.54 0.95 -11.83
C ASP A 40 9.71 0.20 -10.77
N VAL A 41 10.35 -0.19 -9.66
CA VAL A 41 9.72 -0.93 -8.56
C VAL A 41 10.25 -0.47 -7.20
N PRO A 42 9.43 -0.47 -6.14
CA PRO A 42 9.89 -0.11 -4.80
C PRO A 42 10.91 -1.13 -4.29
N LYS A 43 12.04 -0.66 -3.75
CA LYS A 43 13.06 -1.52 -3.12
C LYS A 43 12.57 -2.18 -1.84
N ALA A 44 11.70 -1.50 -1.10
CA ALA A 44 11.15 -2.01 0.14
C ALA A 44 9.62 -2.00 0.06
N VAL A 45 9.01 -3.11 0.47
CA VAL A 45 7.56 -3.26 0.62
C VAL A 45 7.30 -3.92 1.96
N PHE A 46 6.82 -3.14 2.92
CA PHE A 46 6.53 -3.62 4.28
C PHE A 46 5.01 -3.72 4.46
N PRO A 47 4.51 -4.71 5.22
CA PRO A 47 3.13 -4.65 5.70
C PRO A 47 2.94 -3.38 6.51
N SER A 48 1.81 -2.69 6.36
CA SER A 48 1.48 -1.52 7.20
C SER A 48 0.91 -1.92 8.57
N PHE A 49 1.24 -3.14 8.98
CA PHE A 49 0.88 -3.74 10.24
C PHE A 49 2.15 -3.92 11.06
N TYR A 50 2.05 -3.70 12.35
CA TYR A 50 3.15 -3.87 13.29
C TYR A 50 2.71 -4.80 14.42
N GLY A 51 3.69 -5.49 15.00
CA GLY A 51 3.50 -6.31 16.17
C GLY A 51 3.79 -5.50 17.43
N ARG A 52 2.95 -5.61 18.45
CA ARG A 52 3.21 -5.09 19.79
C ARG A 52 3.30 -6.26 20.75
N VAL A 53 4.48 -6.51 21.30
CA VAL A 53 4.70 -7.62 22.23
C VAL A 53 4.34 -7.19 23.66
N GLY A 54 3.50 -7.97 24.33
CA GLY A 54 2.96 -7.64 25.66
C GLY A 54 3.92 -7.81 26.85
N SER A 55 3.66 -6.97 27.87
CA SER A 55 4.24 -6.88 29.24
C SER A 55 5.65 -6.31 29.43
N THR A 56 6.29 -5.75 28.40
CA THR A 56 7.44 -4.86 28.61
C THR A 56 6.96 -3.42 28.88
N ASP A 57 7.53 -2.77 29.90
CA ASP A 57 7.41 -1.32 30.11
C ASP A 57 8.79 -0.70 29.81
N PRO A 58 8.96 0.02 28.68
CA PRO A 58 7.96 0.36 27.66
C PRO A 58 7.66 -0.80 26.68
N PRO A 59 6.48 -0.77 25.99
CA PRO A 59 6.09 -1.80 25.03
C PRO A 59 7.04 -1.84 23.83
N THR A 60 7.35 -3.05 23.37
CA THR A 60 8.24 -3.27 22.22
C THR A 60 7.43 -3.47 20.94
N ASP A 61 7.61 -2.57 19.98
CA ASP A 61 7.05 -2.68 18.64
C ASP A 61 8.03 -3.42 17.71
N VAL A 62 7.49 -4.35 16.92
CA VAL A 62 8.23 -5.11 15.90
C VAL A 62 7.61 -4.87 14.52
N PHE A 63 8.46 -4.84 13.49
CA PHE A 63 8.08 -4.48 12.13
C PHE A 63 8.49 -5.56 11.12
N GLY A 64 7.81 -5.58 9.98
CA GLY A 64 8.16 -6.48 8.87
C GLY A 64 7.98 -7.96 9.20
N ASP A 65 8.96 -8.78 8.84
CA ASP A 65 8.90 -10.24 8.98
C ASP A 65 8.86 -10.70 10.44
N GLU A 66 9.29 -9.85 11.38
CA GLU A 66 9.17 -10.12 12.81
C GLU A 66 7.70 -10.27 13.23
N CYS A 67 6.75 -9.66 12.52
CA CYS A 67 5.32 -9.82 12.77
C CYS A 67 4.79 -11.22 12.45
N LEU A 68 5.56 -12.06 11.72
CA LEU A 68 5.16 -13.42 11.32
C LEU A 68 5.53 -14.49 12.35
N ILE A 69 6.33 -14.12 13.35
CA ILE A 69 6.82 -15.06 14.37
C ILE A 69 5.86 -15.03 15.56
N PRO A 70 5.16 -16.15 15.87
CA PRO A 70 4.28 -16.22 17.03
C PRO A 70 5.09 -15.99 18.31
N ARG A 71 4.61 -15.10 19.18
CA ARG A 71 5.16 -14.84 20.52
C ARG A 71 4.04 -14.71 21.53
N ASP A 72 4.37 -14.95 22.79
CA ASP A 72 3.43 -14.71 23.89
C ASP A 72 3.06 -13.22 23.95
N GLY A 73 1.76 -12.95 24.08
CA GLY A 73 1.22 -11.59 24.15
C GLY A 73 1.44 -10.71 22.91
N LEU A 74 1.84 -11.26 21.76
CA LEU A 74 2.02 -10.48 20.53
C LEU A 74 0.67 -10.08 19.91
N GLU A 75 0.41 -8.79 19.82
CA GLU A 75 -0.76 -8.25 19.12
C GLU A 75 -0.37 -7.63 17.78
N ILE A 76 -1.14 -7.90 16.73
CA ILE A 76 -0.97 -7.25 15.43
C ILE A 76 -1.91 -6.04 15.32
N ARG A 77 -1.34 -4.88 15.03
CA ARG A 77 -2.04 -3.60 14.93
C ARG A 77 -1.71 -2.92 13.60
N ASN A 78 -2.54 -1.96 13.18
CA ASN A 78 -2.28 -1.12 12.01
C ASN A 78 -2.20 0.34 12.48
N TYR A 79 -1.28 1.11 11.93
CA TYR A 79 -1.10 2.53 12.29
C TYR A 79 -2.05 3.46 11.51
N MET A 80 -2.82 2.92 10.56
CA MET A 80 -3.78 3.62 9.71
C MET A 80 -5.20 3.09 9.88
N SER A 81 -6.17 3.95 9.63
CA SER A 81 -7.57 3.56 9.42
C SER A 81 -7.77 2.89 8.06
N LYS A 82 -8.88 2.14 7.90
CA LYS A 82 -9.27 1.51 6.61
C LYS A 82 -9.47 2.51 5.47
N ASP A 83 -9.54 3.80 5.77
CA ASP A 83 -9.58 4.90 4.80
C ASP A 83 -8.16 5.33 4.34
N SER A 84 -7.11 4.60 4.70
CA SER A 84 -5.72 4.94 4.41
C SER A 84 -5.30 6.30 4.99
N VAL A 85 -5.79 6.62 6.19
CA VAL A 85 -5.38 7.81 6.96
C VAL A 85 -4.59 7.36 8.18
N VAL A 86 -3.43 7.97 8.43
CA VAL A 86 -2.59 7.66 9.59
C VAL A 86 -3.26 8.12 10.89
N GLU A 87 -3.40 7.21 11.84
CA GLU A 87 -3.97 7.45 13.18
C GLU A 87 -2.88 7.42 14.27
N ASP A 88 -1.91 6.53 14.15
CA ASP A 88 -0.77 6.37 15.07
C ASP A 88 0.52 6.85 14.41
N TRP A 89 0.78 8.16 14.52
CA TRP A 89 1.96 8.81 13.91
C TRP A 89 3.28 8.42 14.57
N ASP A 90 3.25 8.07 15.86
CA ASP A 90 4.45 7.66 16.59
C ASP A 90 4.97 6.32 16.09
N VAL A 91 4.07 5.36 15.85
CA VAL A 91 4.45 4.08 15.24
C VAL A 91 4.71 4.21 13.75
N ALA A 92 3.90 5.00 13.03
CA ALA A 92 4.07 5.20 11.59
C ALA A 92 5.48 5.75 11.27
N SER A 93 5.92 6.77 12.00
CA SER A 93 7.25 7.36 11.81
C SER A 93 8.37 6.37 12.07
N LYS A 94 8.30 5.58 13.15
CA LYS A 94 9.28 4.53 13.45
C LYS A 94 9.33 3.43 12.38
N LEU A 95 8.16 2.99 11.90
CA LEU A 95 8.06 1.97 10.85
C LEU A 95 8.67 2.48 9.54
N TRP A 96 8.32 3.70 9.12
CA TRP A 96 8.85 4.30 7.90
C TRP A 96 10.35 4.56 8.00
N GLU A 97 10.83 5.07 9.13
CA GLU A 97 12.26 5.28 9.36
C GLU A 97 13.03 3.97 9.34
N ASN A 98 12.53 2.93 10.03
CA ASN A 98 13.13 1.60 9.98
C ASN A 98 13.21 1.06 8.54
N MET A 99 12.14 1.26 7.76
CA MET A 99 12.07 0.85 6.37
C MET A 99 13.08 1.61 5.48
N LEU A 100 13.19 2.93 5.63
CA LEU A 100 14.09 3.77 4.84
C LEU A 100 15.56 3.54 5.23
N SER A 101 15.88 3.51 6.52
CA SER A 101 17.24 3.33 7.03
C SER A 101 17.77 1.90 6.80
N THR A 102 16.98 0.87 7.11
CA THR A 102 17.48 -0.52 7.07
C THR A 102 17.59 -1.08 5.65
N ARG A 103 16.73 -0.61 4.73
CA ARG A 103 16.58 -1.23 3.40
C ARG A 103 17.06 -0.36 2.24
N LEU A 104 17.14 0.96 2.42
CA LEU A 104 17.52 1.87 1.33
C LEU A 104 18.90 2.50 1.54
N GLN A 105 19.44 2.52 2.76
CA GLN A 105 20.80 2.97 3.00
C GLN A 105 21.80 1.82 2.84
N PRO A 106 23.03 2.10 2.36
CA PRO A 106 24.09 1.10 2.36
C PRO A 106 24.30 0.58 3.80
N PRO A 107 24.68 -0.71 3.98
CA PRO A 107 24.96 -1.24 5.30
C PRO A 107 25.98 -0.34 6.00
N ARG A 108 25.62 0.22 7.16
CA ARG A 108 26.53 1.07 7.93
C ARG A 108 27.78 0.24 8.27
N ALA A 109 28.96 0.77 7.97
CA ALA A 109 30.20 0.13 8.38
C ALA A 109 30.16 -0.07 9.90
N THR A 110 30.46 -1.28 10.37
CA THR A 110 30.52 -1.56 11.80
C THR A 110 31.47 -0.55 12.45
N PRO A 111 31.05 0.20 13.49
CA PRO A 111 31.89 1.19 14.13
C PRO A 111 33.27 0.62 14.48
N ALA A 112 34.31 1.45 14.39
CA ALA A 112 35.68 1.03 14.66
C ALA A 112 35.87 0.41 16.05
N SER A 113 35.02 0.76 17.02
CA SER A 113 34.95 0.19 18.37
C SER A 113 34.28 -1.19 18.44
N LYS A 114 33.42 -1.53 17.47
CA LYS A 114 32.61 -2.77 17.45
C LYS A 114 32.98 -3.72 16.31
N ASN A 115 33.96 -3.38 15.48
CA ASN A 115 34.35 -4.15 14.30
C ASN A 115 35.37 -5.26 14.58
N GLY A 116 35.84 -5.40 15.83
CA GLY A 116 36.79 -6.44 16.24
C GLY A 116 38.19 -6.33 15.61
N LEU A 117 38.49 -5.23 14.90
CA LEU A 117 39.77 -5.01 14.22
C LEU A 117 40.75 -4.13 15.03
N ASN A 118 40.26 -3.48 16.09
CA ASN A 118 41.04 -2.59 16.96
C ASN A 118 41.33 -3.16 18.35
N GLU A 119 40.94 -4.41 18.63
CA GLU A 119 41.37 -5.09 19.85
C GLU A 119 42.80 -5.59 19.67
N ASP A 120 43.79 -4.79 20.10
CA ASP A 120 45.16 -5.25 20.22
C ASP A 120 45.26 -6.19 21.43
N PRO A 121 45.57 -7.50 21.28
CA PRO A 121 45.59 -8.45 22.39
C PRO A 121 46.64 -8.15 23.47
N LYS A 122 47.45 -7.08 23.30
CA LYS A 122 48.61 -6.74 24.14
C LYS A 122 48.47 -5.45 24.93
N THR A 123 47.33 -4.75 24.86
CA THR A 123 47.11 -3.50 25.61
C THR A 123 45.84 -3.54 26.48
N ALA A 124 45.49 -4.69 27.04
CA ALA A 124 44.55 -4.72 28.16
C ALA A 124 45.23 -4.07 29.38
N PRO A 125 44.77 -2.89 29.88
CA PRO A 125 45.32 -2.34 31.10
C PRO A 125 44.73 -3.13 32.28
N GLU A 126 45.60 -3.75 33.07
CA GLU A 126 45.24 -4.13 34.43
C GLU A 126 45.03 -2.85 35.24
N GLY A 127 43.77 -2.46 35.43
CA GLY A 127 43.37 -1.38 36.32
C GLY A 127 43.70 0.02 35.79
N GLY A 128 42.75 0.63 35.10
CA GLY A 128 42.79 2.05 34.75
C GLY A 128 41.46 2.48 34.15
N GLU A 129 40.89 3.57 34.66
CA GLU A 129 39.63 4.17 34.23
C GLU A 129 39.53 4.21 32.70
N ALA A 130 38.53 3.51 32.15
CA ALA A 130 38.24 3.56 30.74
C ALA A 130 37.78 4.98 30.37
N ASN A 131 38.29 5.50 29.26
CA ASN A 131 37.88 6.76 28.64
C ASN A 131 36.38 6.74 28.26
N GLY A 132 35.50 6.90 29.24
CA GLY A 132 34.05 7.00 29.04
C GLY A 132 33.64 8.24 28.25
N ASP A 133 34.47 9.29 28.25
CA ASP A 133 34.13 10.56 27.59
C ASP A 133 34.16 10.49 26.05
N VAL A 134 34.91 9.56 25.45
CA VAL A 134 35.00 9.44 23.98
C VAL A 134 33.90 8.54 23.43
N ASP A 135 33.55 7.46 24.15
CA ASP A 135 32.46 6.57 23.78
C ASP A 135 31.09 7.25 23.98
N VAL A 136 30.93 8.02 25.07
CA VAL A 136 29.71 8.82 25.30
C VAL A 136 29.59 9.97 24.30
N ALA A 137 30.69 10.63 23.93
CA ALA A 137 30.65 11.68 22.91
C ALA A 137 30.35 11.15 21.50
N MET A 138 30.73 9.90 21.18
CA MET A 138 30.34 9.25 19.92
C MET A 138 28.88 8.78 19.96
N GLU A 139 28.38 8.25 21.07
CA GLU A 139 26.94 7.94 21.23
C GLU A 139 26.06 9.22 21.19
N ASP A 140 26.53 10.33 21.77
CA ASP A 140 25.86 11.63 21.74
C ASP A 140 25.94 12.31 20.35
N ALA A 141 27.00 12.08 19.59
CA ALA A 141 27.11 12.53 18.20
C ALA A 141 26.26 11.65 17.25
N GLU A 142 26.19 10.34 17.50
CA GLU A 142 25.31 9.40 16.78
C GLU A 142 23.81 9.69 17.03
N THR A 143 23.46 10.31 18.16
CA THR A 143 22.09 10.77 18.45
C THR A 143 21.72 12.11 17.81
N GLN A 144 22.69 12.89 17.26
CA GLN A 144 22.41 14.15 16.58
C GLN A 144 22.31 14.04 15.05
N GLU A 145 22.84 12.98 14.46
CA GLU A 145 22.81 12.78 13.00
C GLU A 145 21.42 12.26 12.57
N LYS A 146 20.54 13.17 12.14
CA LYS A 146 19.22 12.79 11.63
C LYS A 146 19.34 11.83 10.44
N SER A 147 18.49 10.81 10.41
CA SER A 147 18.65 9.62 9.57
C SER A 147 18.55 9.85 8.06
N LEU A 148 17.92 10.94 7.58
CA LEU A 148 17.58 11.14 6.16
C LEU A 148 17.96 12.54 5.62
N GLN A 149 19.06 13.12 6.12
CA GLN A 149 19.45 14.50 5.77
C GLN A 149 19.91 14.73 4.33
N GLU A 150 20.29 13.68 3.63
CA GLU A 150 20.90 13.79 2.30
C GLU A 150 19.88 13.73 1.16
N ASN A 151 18.67 13.19 1.40
CA ASN A 151 17.73 12.84 0.34
C ASN A 151 16.41 13.62 0.48
N PRO A 152 15.98 14.36 -0.56
CA PRO A 152 14.60 14.85 -0.66
C PRO A 152 13.60 13.70 -0.55
N LEU A 153 12.43 13.93 0.05
CA LEU A 153 11.41 12.90 0.23
C LEU A 153 10.08 13.29 -0.40
N LEU A 154 9.60 12.48 -1.35
CA LEU A 154 8.23 12.53 -1.85
C LEU A 154 7.39 11.51 -1.07
N MET A 155 6.31 11.98 -0.44
CA MET A 155 5.33 11.12 0.23
C MET A 155 4.00 11.13 -0.52
N THR A 156 3.33 9.99 -0.56
CA THR A 156 1.96 9.90 -1.10
C THR A 156 0.91 10.09 -0.01
N GLU A 157 -0.30 10.50 -0.41
CA GLU A 157 -1.46 10.57 0.48
C GLU A 157 -2.77 10.23 -0.23
N ALA A 158 -3.77 9.82 0.56
CA ALA A 158 -5.14 9.73 0.08
C ALA A 158 -5.71 11.13 -0.23
N PRO A 159 -6.58 11.29 -1.26
CA PRO A 159 -7.09 12.59 -1.65
C PRO A 159 -8.06 13.24 -0.64
N TRP A 160 -8.47 12.50 0.39
CA TRP A 160 -9.31 12.96 1.52
C TRP A 160 -8.53 13.14 2.82
N ASN A 161 -7.20 13.15 2.76
CA ASN A 161 -6.36 13.38 3.94
C ASN A 161 -6.63 14.77 4.55
N SER A 162 -6.48 14.88 5.87
CA SER A 162 -6.76 16.14 6.58
C SER A 162 -5.57 17.09 6.54
N ALA A 163 -5.82 18.41 6.59
CA ALA A 163 -4.74 19.41 6.66
C ALA A 163 -3.81 19.16 7.85
N LYS A 164 -4.36 18.78 9.02
CA LYS A 164 -3.58 18.43 10.21
C LYS A 164 -2.65 17.23 9.97
N SER A 165 -3.13 16.20 9.27
CA SER A 165 -2.33 15.03 8.90
C SER A 165 -1.20 15.40 7.95
N ARG A 166 -1.45 16.34 7.03
CA ARG A 166 -0.48 16.83 6.06
C ARG A 166 0.60 17.68 6.72
N GLU A 167 0.20 18.56 7.63
CA GLU A 167 1.10 19.34 8.49
C GLU A 167 1.96 18.43 9.37
N LYS A 168 1.38 17.36 9.96
CA LYS A 168 2.15 16.42 10.77
C LYS A 168 3.17 15.62 9.96
N ALA A 169 2.85 15.29 8.70
CA ALA A 169 3.78 14.59 7.81
C ALA A 169 5.03 15.45 7.53
N ILE A 170 4.84 16.71 7.12
CA ILE A 170 5.97 17.61 6.83
C ILE A 170 6.78 17.92 8.10
N GLU A 171 6.14 18.08 9.26
CA GLU A 171 6.80 18.26 10.55
C GLU A 171 7.77 17.11 10.84
N ILE A 172 7.30 15.86 10.79
CA ILE A 172 8.15 14.67 11.05
C ILE A 172 9.32 14.61 10.08
N ILE A 173 9.06 14.82 8.79
CA ILE A 173 10.06 14.64 7.73
C ILE A 173 11.13 15.74 7.79
N MET A 174 10.74 16.99 8.03
CA MET A 174 11.67 18.12 8.09
C MET A 174 12.37 18.24 9.44
N GLU A 175 11.64 18.08 10.54
CA GLU A 175 12.15 18.31 11.89
C GLU A 175 12.81 17.06 12.48
N ASN A 176 12.17 15.89 12.41
CA ASN A 176 12.71 14.69 13.04
C ASN A 176 13.74 14.01 12.15
N TRP A 177 13.39 13.67 10.90
CA TRP A 177 14.27 12.94 9.99
C TRP A 177 15.29 13.82 9.28
N GLY A 178 14.98 15.11 9.20
CA GLY A 178 15.91 16.07 8.68
C GLY A 178 16.05 16.06 7.16
N CYS A 179 15.03 15.67 6.39
CA CYS A 179 15.12 15.76 4.94
C CYS A 179 15.39 17.22 4.47
N PRO A 180 16.14 17.43 3.38
CA PRO A 180 16.48 18.75 2.85
C PRO A 180 15.30 19.38 2.06
N ALA A 181 14.41 18.54 1.56
CA ALA A 181 13.25 18.93 0.76
C ALA A 181 12.12 17.90 0.91
N PHE A 182 10.88 18.36 0.81
CA PHE A 182 9.68 17.53 0.93
C PHE A 182 8.63 17.86 -0.13
N TRP A 183 7.92 16.84 -0.58
CA TRP A 183 6.71 17.01 -1.38
C TRP A 183 5.65 15.97 -1.01
N LEU A 184 4.40 16.41 -0.93
CA LEU A 184 3.26 15.54 -0.69
C LEU A 184 2.39 15.48 -1.95
N SER A 185 2.02 14.28 -2.40
CA SER A 185 1.22 14.12 -3.61
C SER A 185 0.10 13.09 -3.44
N ARG A 186 -1.06 13.38 -4.03
CA ARG A 186 -2.22 12.51 -3.92
C ARG A 186 -2.07 11.27 -4.80
N THR A 187 -2.38 10.10 -4.23
CA THR A 187 -2.26 8.80 -4.92
C THR A 187 -2.93 8.75 -6.31
N PRO A 188 -4.16 9.27 -6.55
CA PRO A 188 -4.73 9.20 -7.89
C PRO A 188 -4.03 10.12 -8.91
N VAL A 189 -3.45 11.24 -8.48
CA VAL A 189 -2.66 12.11 -9.38
C VAL A 189 -1.43 11.35 -9.86
N LEU A 190 -0.71 10.72 -8.93
CA LEU A 190 0.47 9.92 -9.25
C LEU A 190 0.11 8.70 -10.11
N ALA A 191 -0.98 8.00 -9.83
CA ALA A 191 -1.43 6.88 -10.66
C ALA A 191 -1.77 7.30 -12.10
N ALA A 192 -2.45 8.44 -12.28
CA ALA A 192 -2.71 9.01 -13.60
C ALA A 192 -1.41 9.39 -14.32
N PHE A 193 -0.47 9.99 -13.58
CA PHE A 193 0.84 10.38 -14.08
C PHE A 193 1.67 9.17 -14.53
N ALA A 194 1.69 8.08 -13.76
CA ALA A 194 2.33 6.82 -14.11
C ALA A 194 1.77 6.23 -15.42
N ALA A 195 0.48 6.43 -15.69
CA ALA A 195 -0.15 6.04 -16.95
C ALA A 195 0.06 7.05 -18.11
N GLY A 196 0.83 8.12 -17.89
CA GLY A 196 1.06 9.19 -18.87
C GLY A 196 -0.20 9.98 -19.18
N LYS A 197 -1.07 10.21 -18.18
CA LYS A 197 -2.35 10.93 -18.32
C LYS A 197 -2.41 12.13 -17.38
N ALA A 198 -2.47 13.32 -17.97
CA ALA A 198 -2.76 14.55 -17.22
C ALA A 198 -4.26 14.65 -16.82
N SER A 199 -5.15 14.09 -17.63
CA SER A 199 -6.59 14.01 -17.34
C SER A 199 -7.04 12.56 -17.45
N ALA A 200 -7.65 12.01 -16.39
CA ALA A 200 -8.03 10.61 -16.30
C ALA A 200 -9.10 10.36 -15.22
N LEU A 201 -9.92 9.32 -15.41
CA LEU A 201 -10.72 8.75 -14.32
C LEU A 201 -9.91 7.63 -13.67
N VAL A 202 -9.45 7.84 -12.45
CA VAL A 202 -8.66 6.86 -11.71
C VAL A 202 -9.58 5.98 -10.87
N ILE A 203 -9.48 4.67 -11.04
CA ILE A 203 -10.17 3.64 -10.28
C ILE A 203 -9.10 2.85 -9.53
N ASP A 204 -8.97 3.11 -8.22
CA ASP A 204 -8.05 2.40 -7.35
C ASP A 204 -8.82 1.37 -6.53
N VAL A 205 -8.60 0.09 -6.82
CA VAL A 205 -9.22 -1.04 -6.13
C VAL A 205 -8.19 -1.66 -5.19
N GLY A 206 -8.07 -1.06 -4.01
CA GLY A 206 -7.08 -1.41 -3.00
C GLY A 206 -7.50 -2.58 -2.11
N GLY A 207 -6.70 -2.84 -1.08
CA GLY A 207 -7.01 -3.85 -0.08
C GLY A 207 -8.14 -3.43 0.86
N ALA A 208 -8.11 -2.20 1.40
CA ALA A 208 -9.10 -1.76 2.38
C ALA A 208 -10.35 -1.11 1.78
N ASN A 209 -10.21 -0.49 0.61
CA ASN A 209 -11.28 0.27 -0.04
C ASN A 209 -11.07 0.32 -1.56
N THR A 210 -12.13 0.68 -2.26
CA THR A 210 -12.09 1.15 -3.65
C THR A 210 -12.37 2.64 -3.68
N SER A 211 -11.64 3.38 -4.51
CA SER A 211 -11.93 4.78 -4.78
C SER A 211 -11.99 5.07 -6.27
N VAL A 212 -12.84 6.03 -6.63
CA VAL A 212 -12.93 6.58 -7.98
C VAL A 212 -12.73 8.08 -7.90
N THR A 213 -11.76 8.61 -8.64
CA THR A 213 -11.41 10.03 -8.60
C THR A 213 -11.11 10.53 -10.02
N ALA A 214 -11.76 11.62 -10.42
CA ALA A 214 -11.46 12.30 -11.67
C ALA A 214 -10.29 13.28 -11.49
N ILE A 215 -9.31 13.16 -12.38
CA ILE A 215 -8.16 14.05 -12.52
C ILE A 215 -8.34 14.87 -13.79
N HIS A 216 -8.14 16.17 -13.69
CA HIS A 216 -8.14 17.09 -14.83
C HIS A 216 -6.91 17.98 -14.74
N ASP A 217 -6.08 17.95 -15.79
CA ASP A 217 -4.84 18.71 -15.93
C ASP A 217 -3.92 18.62 -14.70
N GLY A 218 -3.75 17.40 -14.19
CA GLY A 218 -2.90 17.09 -13.04
C GLY A 218 -3.55 17.39 -11.68
N MET A 219 -4.80 17.86 -11.65
CA MET A 219 -5.49 18.25 -10.42
C MET A 219 -6.66 17.32 -10.10
N VAL A 220 -6.87 17.05 -8.82
CA VAL A 220 -8.04 16.29 -8.34
C VAL A 220 -9.30 17.16 -8.42
N LEU A 221 -10.33 16.67 -9.10
CA LEU A 221 -11.67 17.24 -9.03
C LEU A 221 -12.34 16.79 -7.74
N LYS A 222 -12.20 17.56 -6.65
CA LYS A 222 -12.59 17.15 -5.28
C LYS A 222 -14.01 16.56 -5.15
N ARG A 223 -15.00 17.10 -5.89
CA ARG A 223 -16.38 16.58 -5.86
C ARG A 223 -16.53 15.17 -6.47
N SER A 224 -15.60 14.75 -7.31
CA SER A 224 -15.62 13.43 -7.95
C SER A 224 -15.14 12.30 -7.06
N ILE A 225 -14.54 12.58 -5.90
CA ILE A 225 -13.98 11.56 -5.01
C ILE A 225 -15.13 10.70 -4.47
N GLN A 226 -15.17 9.43 -4.88
CA GLN A 226 -16.08 8.42 -4.37
C GLN A 226 -15.27 7.30 -3.70
N LYS A 227 -15.81 6.74 -2.61
CA LYS A 227 -15.17 5.67 -1.85
C LYS A 227 -16.16 4.58 -1.50
N SER A 228 -15.64 3.36 -1.37
CA SER A 228 -16.38 2.20 -0.90
C SER A 228 -15.48 1.27 -0.09
N PRO A 229 -16.00 0.60 0.95
CA PRO A 229 -15.26 -0.46 1.66
C PRO A 229 -15.01 -1.70 0.79
N VAL A 230 -15.60 -1.78 -0.41
CA VAL A 230 -15.35 -2.86 -1.37
C VAL A 230 -13.89 -2.83 -1.78
N GLY A 231 -13.11 -3.78 -1.31
CA GLY A 231 -11.71 -3.97 -1.64
C GLY A 231 -11.30 -5.40 -1.31
N GLY A 232 -9.99 -5.65 -1.27
CA GLY A 232 -9.43 -6.96 -0.95
C GLY A 232 -9.89 -7.56 0.38
N LEU A 233 -10.05 -6.76 1.44
CA LEU A 233 -10.47 -7.21 2.78
C LEU A 233 -11.96 -7.55 2.83
N TRP A 234 -12.80 -6.74 2.17
CA TRP A 234 -14.22 -7.07 2.00
C TRP A 234 -14.37 -8.35 1.18
N LEU A 235 -13.59 -8.52 0.11
CA LEU A 235 -13.57 -9.76 -0.66
C LEU A 235 -13.14 -10.96 0.20
N SER A 236 -12.20 -10.77 1.12
CA SER A 236 -11.82 -11.81 2.08
C SER A 236 -12.98 -12.23 2.98
N SER A 237 -13.87 -11.32 3.37
CA SER A 237 -15.06 -11.71 4.12
C SER A 237 -16.04 -12.54 3.27
N GLN A 238 -16.16 -12.25 1.97
CA GLN A 238 -16.96 -13.06 1.05
C GLN A 238 -16.39 -14.48 0.90
N VAL A 239 -15.06 -14.62 0.84
CA VAL A 239 -14.38 -15.93 0.84
C VAL A 239 -14.66 -16.69 2.13
N ARG A 240 -14.59 -16.03 3.30
CA ARG A 240 -14.92 -16.66 4.58
C ARG A 240 -16.39 -17.10 4.63
N SER A 241 -17.32 -16.29 4.13
CA SER A 241 -18.74 -16.69 4.01
C SER A 241 -18.95 -17.89 3.08
N LEU A 242 -18.20 -17.96 1.97
CA LEU A 242 -18.22 -19.13 1.08
C LEU A 242 -17.76 -20.40 1.81
N TRP A 243 -16.65 -20.31 2.56
CA TRP A 243 -16.11 -21.43 3.34
C TRP A 243 -17.04 -21.87 4.47
N GLU A 244 -17.67 -20.92 5.15
CA GLU A 244 -18.70 -21.17 6.17
C GLU A 244 -19.93 -21.89 5.60
N ALA A 245 -20.36 -21.50 4.40
CA ALA A 245 -21.51 -22.08 3.72
C ALA A 245 -21.21 -23.38 2.94
N SER A 246 -19.94 -23.82 2.92
CA SER A 246 -19.54 -25.06 2.24
C SER A 246 -19.97 -26.28 3.06
N ASP A 247 -20.19 -27.41 2.38
CA ASP A 247 -20.46 -28.71 3.01
C ASP A 247 -19.46 -29.77 2.51
N PRO A 248 -18.55 -30.27 3.37
CA PRO A 248 -18.37 -29.87 4.77
C PRO A 248 -17.86 -28.43 4.92
N LYS A 249 -18.15 -27.83 6.07
CA LYS A 249 -17.65 -26.48 6.42
C LYS A 249 -16.13 -26.46 6.39
N ILE A 250 -15.57 -25.41 5.79
CA ILE A 250 -14.12 -25.22 5.69
C ILE A 250 -13.67 -24.28 6.80
N GLU A 251 -12.85 -24.77 7.71
CA GLU A 251 -12.18 -23.95 8.72
C GLU A 251 -10.77 -23.54 8.23
N PRO A 252 -10.44 -22.24 8.22
CA PRO A 252 -9.12 -21.79 7.79
C PRO A 252 -8.04 -22.19 8.80
N ILE A 253 -7.11 -23.04 8.38
CA ILE A 253 -5.92 -23.41 9.14
C ILE A 253 -4.69 -22.78 8.48
N PRO A 254 -4.20 -21.63 8.98
CA PRO A 254 -3.02 -20.96 8.45
C PRO A 254 -1.74 -21.77 8.70
N THR A 255 -0.71 -21.48 7.90
CA THR A 255 0.55 -22.23 7.86
C THR A 255 1.25 -22.35 9.21
N PHE A 256 1.21 -21.31 10.05
CA PHE A 256 1.89 -21.33 11.36
C PHE A 256 1.32 -22.37 12.34
N LEU A 257 0.06 -22.79 12.16
CA LEU A 257 -0.59 -23.83 12.95
C LEU A 257 -0.26 -25.25 12.46
N VAL A 258 0.39 -25.42 11.30
CA VAL A 258 0.71 -26.74 10.76
C VAL A 258 2.13 -27.13 11.18
N GLU A 259 2.27 -28.28 11.83
CA GLU A 259 3.57 -28.87 12.19
C GLU A 259 4.04 -29.83 11.10
N THR A 260 3.18 -30.77 10.71
CA THR A 260 3.43 -31.73 9.63
C THR A 260 2.13 -32.00 8.88
N LYS A 261 2.21 -32.31 7.58
CA LYS A 261 1.06 -32.71 6.75
C LYS A 261 1.41 -33.88 5.84
N SER A 262 0.40 -34.62 5.42
CA SER A 262 0.49 -35.68 4.41
C SER A 262 -0.38 -35.33 3.19
N PRO A 263 0.02 -35.70 1.97
CA PRO A 263 -0.84 -35.57 0.80
C PRO A 263 -2.13 -36.38 0.96
N VAL A 264 -3.25 -35.81 0.51
CA VAL A 264 -4.57 -36.48 0.48
C VAL A 264 -5.22 -36.28 -0.88
N ASP A 265 -6.11 -37.20 -1.26
CA ASP A 265 -6.92 -37.07 -2.47
C ASP A 265 -7.83 -35.83 -2.41
N ALA A 266 -8.21 -35.31 -3.58
CA ALA A 266 -9.06 -34.12 -3.66
C ALA A 266 -10.42 -34.36 -2.99
N GLY A 267 -10.80 -33.44 -2.09
CA GLY A 267 -12.02 -33.52 -1.28
C GLY A 267 -11.95 -34.48 -0.09
N ALA A 268 -10.84 -35.20 0.11
CA ALA A 268 -10.64 -36.01 1.30
C ALA A 268 -10.32 -35.12 2.53
N PRO A 269 -10.66 -35.56 3.76
CA PRO A 269 -10.29 -34.84 4.98
C PRO A 269 -8.76 -34.66 5.10
N PRO A 270 -8.29 -33.52 5.60
CA PRO A 270 -6.86 -33.26 5.76
C PRO A 270 -6.22 -34.21 6.76
N GLN A 271 -4.97 -34.61 6.50
CA GLN A 271 -4.13 -35.37 7.42
C GLN A 271 -2.94 -34.51 7.84
N PHE A 272 -3.07 -33.83 8.98
CA PHE A 272 -2.04 -32.96 9.51
C PHE A 272 -1.94 -33.01 11.03
N LYS A 273 -0.78 -32.64 11.54
CA LYS A 273 -0.52 -32.41 12.96
C LYS A 273 -0.52 -30.92 13.22
N GLN A 274 -1.37 -30.47 14.13
CA GLN A 274 -1.41 -29.07 14.53
C GLN A 274 -0.28 -28.77 15.52
N ARG A 275 0.47 -27.70 15.24
CA ARG A 275 1.54 -27.18 16.08
C ARG A 275 0.97 -26.72 17.42
N GLN A 276 1.65 -27.09 18.49
CA GLN A 276 1.32 -26.65 19.85
C GLN A 276 2.27 -25.53 20.26
N PHE A 277 1.73 -24.50 20.90
CA PHE A 277 2.50 -23.38 21.43
C PHE A 277 2.45 -23.40 22.96
N PRO A 278 3.54 -23.03 23.66
CA PRO A 278 3.55 -22.95 25.12
C PRO A 278 2.78 -21.73 25.67
N PHE A 279 2.21 -20.91 24.78
CA PHE A 279 1.44 -19.70 25.08
C PHE A 279 0.19 -19.64 24.19
N THR A 280 -0.74 -18.77 24.55
CA THR A 280 -1.97 -18.54 23.77
C THR A 280 -1.69 -17.57 22.62
N ILE A 281 -2.12 -17.94 21.43
CA ILE A 281 -2.07 -17.06 20.26
C ILE A 281 -3.16 -16.00 20.39
N THR A 282 -2.80 -14.73 20.23
CA THR A 282 -3.77 -13.63 20.30
C THR A 282 -4.69 -13.65 19.08
N ASP A 283 -5.92 -13.15 19.25
CA ASP A 283 -6.91 -13.09 18.16
C ASP A 283 -6.43 -12.21 17.00
N SER A 284 -5.69 -11.12 17.30
CA SER A 284 -5.15 -10.23 16.27
C SER A 284 -4.06 -10.91 15.42
N PHE A 285 -3.17 -11.69 16.04
CA PHE A 285 -2.18 -12.49 15.31
C PHE A 285 -2.85 -13.57 14.46
N ARG A 286 -3.83 -14.29 15.04
CA ARG A 286 -4.61 -15.29 14.28
C ARG A 286 -5.33 -14.66 13.09
N ALA A 287 -6.01 -13.53 13.28
CA ALA A 287 -6.73 -12.84 12.21
C ALA A 287 -5.78 -12.36 11.09
N TYR A 288 -4.58 -11.91 11.44
CA TYR A 288 -3.56 -11.50 10.48
C TYR A 288 -3.08 -12.67 9.61
N GLU A 289 -2.75 -13.82 10.23
CA GLU A 289 -2.35 -15.03 9.53
C GLU A 289 -3.48 -15.66 8.71
N ASP A 290 -4.72 -15.63 9.21
CA ASP A 290 -5.89 -16.06 8.46
C ASP A 290 -6.11 -15.19 7.20
N GLU A 291 -5.89 -13.88 7.29
CA GLU A 291 -5.99 -12.99 6.12
C GLU A 291 -4.90 -13.27 5.08
N ARG A 292 -3.71 -13.73 5.48
CA ARG A 292 -2.66 -14.18 4.55
C ARG A 292 -3.12 -15.42 3.77
N LEU A 293 -3.67 -16.42 4.46
CA LEU A 293 -4.25 -17.61 3.82
C LEU A 293 -5.39 -17.24 2.85
N VAL A 294 -6.29 -16.35 3.25
CA VAL A 294 -7.37 -15.88 2.37
C VAL A 294 -6.81 -15.10 1.17
N THR A 295 -5.70 -14.40 1.34
CA THR A 295 -5.02 -13.71 0.23
C THR A 295 -4.43 -14.69 -0.78
N GLU A 296 -3.76 -15.74 -0.33
CA GLU A 296 -3.28 -16.82 -1.21
C GLU A 296 -4.43 -17.47 -2.00
N PHE A 297 -5.59 -17.69 -1.33
CA PHE A 297 -6.80 -18.18 -1.98
C PHE A 297 -7.32 -17.21 -3.04
N LYS A 298 -7.42 -15.91 -2.73
CA LYS A 298 -7.89 -14.89 -3.68
C LYS A 298 -7.01 -14.83 -4.92
N GLU A 299 -5.69 -14.82 -4.74
CA GLU A 299 -4.72 -14.76 -5.86
C GLU A 299 -4.73 -16.02 -6.71
N SER A 300 -4.99 -17.19 -6.10
CA SER A 300 -4.94 -18.48 -6.80
C SER A 300 -6.25 -18.86 -7.47
N VAL A 301 -7.39 -18.57 -6.83
CA VAL A 301 -8.71 -19.11 -7.18
C VAL A 301 -9.64 -18.05 -7.75
N VAL A 302 -9.77 -16.90 -7.08
CA VAL A 302 -10.88 -15.97 -7.31
C VAL A 302 -10.76 -15.27 -8.66
N GLU A 303 -11.89 -15.19 -9.36
CA GLU A 303 -11.99 -14.51 -10.65
C GLU A 303 -13.20 -13.58 -10.68
N THR A 304 -13.16 -12.59 -11.56
CA THR A 304 -14.30 -11.74 -11.88
C THR A 304 -15.06 -12.32 -13.06
N TRP A 305 -16.38 -12.45 -12.96
CA TRP A 305 -17.22 -12.80 -14.10
C TRP A 305 -17.11 -11.73 -15.18
N ARG A 306 -16.63 -12.12 -16.37
CA ARG A 306 -16.33 -11.20 -17.48
C ARG A 306 -17.57 -10.66 -18.17
N GLY A 307 -18.69 -11.39 -18.11
CA GLY A 307 -19.88 -11.08 -18.90
C GLY A 307 -20.04 -11.98 -20.13
N PRO A 308 -21.08 -11.73 -20.95
CA PRO A 308 -21.97 -10.58 -20.88
C PRO A 308 -22.98 -10.65 -19.71
N GLY A 309 -23.41 -9.47 -19.23
CA GLY A 309 -24.40 -9.34 -18.17
C GLY A 309 -23.92 -9.84 -16.80
N LYS A 310 -24.86 -9.94 -15.87
CA LYS A 310 -24.63 -10.36 -14.49
C LYS A 310 -24.32 -11.85 -14.39
N TYR A 311 -23.46 -12.23 -13.45
CA TYR A 311 -23.17 -13.66 -13.20
C TYR A 311 -24.43 -14.43 -12.76
N THR A 312 -25.29 -13.79 -11.96
CA THR A 312 -26.49 -14.38 -11.34
C THR A 312 -27.60 -14.76 -12.32
N VAL A 313 -27.43 -14.47 -13.62
CA VAL A 313 -28.33 -14.95 -14.66
C VAL A 313 -28.16 -16.47 -14.81
N PRO A 314 -29.23 -17.29 -14.75
CA PRO A 314 -29.12 -18.75 -14.73
C PRO A 314 -28.27 -19.34 -15.86
N GLN A 315 -28.37 -18.80 -17.08
CA GLN A 315 -27.58 -19.24 -18.23
C GLN A 315 -26.06 -19.03 -18.02
N ASN A 316 -25.69 -17.92 -17.35
CA ASN A 316 -24.29 -17.58 -17.08
C ASN A 316 -23.70 -18.47 -15.99
N GLU A 317 -24.47 -18.77 -14.94
CA GLU A 317 -24.04 -19.70 -13.89
C GLU A 317 -23.84 -21.12 -14.43
N GLU A 318 -24.76 -21.62 -15.26
CA GLU A 318 -24.63 -22.93 -15.90
C GLU A 318 -23.41 -22.97 -16.85
N PHE A 319 -23.18 -21.90 -17.62
CA PHE A 319 -21.97 -21.79 -18.43
C PHE A 319 -20.69 -21.82 -17.56
N ALA A 320 -20.66 -21.10 -16.44
CA ALA A 320 -19.51 -21.07 -15.55
C ALA A 320 -19.14 -22.45 -14.99
N LYS A 321 -20.13 -23.32 -14.73
CA LYS A 321 -19.91 -24.72 -14.30
C LYS A 321 -19.20 -25.57 -15.35
N THR A 322 -19.39 -25.28 -16.64
CA THR A 322 -18.71 -25.99 -17.74
C THR A 322 -17.24 -25.61 -17.90
N GLN A 323 -16.82 -24.48 -17.31
CA GLN A 323 -15.45 -24.01 -17.44
C GLN A 323 -14.49 -24.86 -16.59
N PRO A 324 -13.22 -25.01 -17.01
CA PRO A 324 -12.20 -25.70 -16.21
C PRO A 324 -12.08 -25.05 -14.84
N GLY A 325 -12.04 -25.84 -13.76
CA GLY A 325 -11.86 -25.35 -12.39
C GLY A 325 -10.41 -24.92 -12.07
N ARG A 326 -10.20 -24.39 -10.86
CA ARG A 326 -8.86 -24.13 -10.29
C ARG A 326 -8.69 -24.94 -9.02
N VAL A 327 -7.54 -25.58 -8.86
CA VAL A 327 -7.23 -26.35 -7.64
C VAL A 327 -6.57 -25.42 -6.64
N PHE A 328 -6.94 -25.57 -5.37
CA PHE A 328 -6.24 -24.93 -4.25
C PHE A 328 -5.97 -25.98 -3.18
N GLU A 329 -4.73 -26.02 -2.71
CA GLU A 329 -4.32 -26.83 -1.56
C GLU A 329 -4.16 -25.90 -0.35
N PHE A 330 -4.93 -26.15 0.69
CA PHE A 330 -4.82 -25.46 1.97
C PHE A 330 -3.53 -25.86 2.71
N PRO A 331 -3.03 -25.03 3.63
CA PRO A 331 -1.81 -25.34 4.38
C PRO A 331 -1.84 -26.68 5.12
N ASN A 332 -3.02 -27.13 5.56
CA ASN A 332 -3.22 -28.41 6.24
C ASN A 332 -3.27 -29.63 5.28
N GLY A 333 -3.07 -29.44 3.97
CA GLY A 333 -3.06 -30.49 2.95
C GLY A 333 -4.42 -30.79 2.32
N ALA A 334 -5.52 -30.29 2.87
CA ALA A 334 -6.82 -30.38 2.21
C ALA A 334 -6.75 -29.69 0.85
N ASN A 335 -7.32 -30.30 -0.19
CA ASN A 335 -7.32 -29.70 -1.52
C ASN A 335 -8.63 -29.99 -2.23
N GLN A 336 -9.08 -29.04 -3.03
CA GLN A 336 -10.27 -29.22 -3.88
C GLN A 336 -10.22 -28.34 -5.13
N MET A 337 -11.06 -28.70 -6.09
CA MET A 337 -11.26 -27.96 -7.32
C MET A 337 -12.43 -26.97 -7.18
N TRP A 338 -12.16 -25.70 -7.45
CA TRP A 338 -13.09 -24.59 -7.41
C TRP A 338 -13.54 -24.23 -8.82
N ARG A 339 -14.85 -24.33 -9.08
CA ARG A 339 -15.46 -24.10 -10.39
C ARG A 339 -16.22 -22.79 -10.36
N GLU A 340 -17.55 -22.82 -10.34
CA GLU A 340 -18.40 -21.65 -10.38
C GLU A 340 -18.26 -20.76 -9.13
N GLN A 341 -17.84 -21.33 -8.00
CA GLN A 341 -17.63 -20.62 -6.73
C GLN A 341 -16.61 -19.49 -6.86
N ARG A 342 -15.64 -19.63 -7.76
CA ARG A 342 -14.57 -18.64 -7.94
C ARG A 342 -15.05 -17.29 -8.45
N TYR A 343 -16.21 -17.26 -9.10
CA TYR A 343 -16.86 -16.04 -9.58
C TYR A 343 -17.80 -15.42 -8.54
N LYS A 344 -18.44 -16.27 -7.71
CA LYS A 344 -19.48 -15.84 -6.77
C LYS A 344 -18.98 -14.79 -5.76
N VAL A 345 -17.78 -14.98 -5.22
CA VAL A 345 -17.26 -14.12 -4.14
C VAL A 345 -16.94 -12.69 -4.59
N SER A 346 -16.64 -12.47 -5.87
CA SER A 346 -16.33 -11.15 -6.41
C SER A 346 -17.54 -10.45 -7.02
N GLU A 347 -18.65 -11.16 -7.28
CA GLU A 347 -19.81 -10.58 -7.97
C GLU A 347 -20.47 -9.45 -7.17
N GLY A 348 -20.44 -9.53 -5.84
CA GLY A 348 -20.95 -8.48 -4.97
C GLY A 348 -20.26 -7.11 -5.18
N MET A 349 -19.04 -7.07 -5.72
CA MET A 349 -18.36 -5.81 -6.07
C MET A 349 -19.07 -5.05 -7.21
N TRP A 350 -19.88 -5.75 -8.00
CA TRP A 350 -20.55 -5.26 -9.20
C TRP A 350 -22.08 -5.22 -9.06
N ASP A 351 -22.65 -6.10 -8.24
CA ASP A 351 -24.07 -6.19 -7.92
C ASP A 351 -24.24 -6.55 -6.45
N GLU A 352 -24.71 -5.60 -5.63
CA GLU A 352 -24.79 -5.77 -4.17
C GLU A 352 -25.64 -6.99 -3.76
N MET A 353 -26.62 -7.35 -4.58
CA MET A 353 -27.53 -8.48 -4.34
C MET A 353 -26.84 -9.84 -4.49
N ALA A 354 -25.66 -9.88 -5.13
CA ALA A 354 -24.86 -11.09 -5.31
C ALA A 354 -23.85 -11.30 -4.17
N ALA A 355 -23.71 -10.37 -3.22
CA ALA A 355 -22.85 -10.55 -2.07
C ALA A 355 -23.37 -11.68 -1.17
N PHE A 356 -22.46 -12.46 -0.60
CA PHE A 356 -22.80 -13.46 0.39
C PHE A 356 -23.44 -12.80 1.63
N PRO A 357 -24.50 -13.41 2.20
CA PRO A 357 -25.08 -12.93 3.45
C PRO A 357 -24.03 -12.87 4.56
N THR A 358 -24.12 -11.83 5.38
CA THR A 358 -23.27 -11.66 6.55
C THR A 358 -24.09 -11.14 7.72
N ALA A 359 -23.78 -11.66 8.92
CA ALA A 359 -24.34 -11.17 10.17
C ALA A 359 -23.73 -9.82 10.57
N ASN A 360 -22.52 -9.51 10.09
CA ASN A 360 -21.86 -8.23 10.36
C ASN A 360 -22.41 -7.14 9.43
N GLU A 361 -23.13 -6.19 10.00
CA GLU A 361 -23.78 -5.11 9.24
C GLU A 361 -22.79 -4.19 8.52
N GLU A 362 -21.58 -4.00 9.07
CA GLU A 362 -20.53 -3.18 8.44
C GLU A 362 -20.00 -3.78 7.14
N LEU A 363 -20.19 -5.09 6.94
CA LEU A 363 -19.78 -5.81 5.74
C LEU A 363 -20.91 -5.90 4.70
N ARG A 364 -22.14 -5.49 5.04
CA ARG A 364 -23.25 -5.47 4.09
C ARG A 364 -23.07 -4.31 3.12
N LEU A 365 -23.12 -4.65 1.84
CA LEU A 365 -22.89 -3.69 0.78
C LEU A 365 -24.21 -3.03 0.37
N SER A 366 -24.21 -1.70 0.22
CA SER A 366 -25.29 -0.99 -0.48
C SER A 366 -25.00 -0.87 -1.97
N LYS A 367 -26.05 -0.71 -2.78
CA LYS A 367 -25.92 -0.48 -4.23
C LYS A 367 -24.92 0.62 -4.57
N SER A 368 -24.99 1.76 -3.87
CA SER A 368 -24.11 2.93 -4.08
C SER A 368 -22.63 2.66 -3.82
N GLN A 369 -22.29 1.56 -3.15
CA GLN A 369 -20.92 1.16 -2.85
C GLN A 369 -20.34 0.17 -3.87
N THR A 370 -21.11 -0.27 -4.86
CA THR A 370 -20.62 -1.11 -5.97
C THR A 370 -19.75 -0.29 -6.94
N ILE A 371 -18.80 -0.95 -7.61
CA ILE A 371 -17.87 -0.29 -8.54
C ILE A 371 -18.60 0.51 -9.64
N PRO A 372 -19.63 -0.02 -10.33
CA PRO A 372 -20.35 0.74 -11.34
C PRO A 372 -21.01 2.01 -10.80
N GLU A 373 -21.59 1.94 -9.59
CA GLU A 373 -22.25 3.09 -8.95
C GLU A 373 -21.24 4.15 -8.48
N LEU A 374 -20.07 3.76 -7.98
CA LEU A 374 -18.99 4.71 -7.67
C LEU A 374 -18.55 5.48 -8.90
N ILE A 375 -18.38 4.79 -10.03
CA ILE A 375 -17.99 5.43 -11.31
C ILE A 375 -19.07 6.41 -11.76
N ARG A 376 -20.34 5.99 -11.70
CA ARG A 376 -21.47 6.85 -12.04
C ARG A 376 -21.54 8.10 -11.16
N ALA A 377 -21.38 7.94 -9.85
CA ALA A 377 -21.38 9.05 -8.91
C ALA A 377 -20.21 10.02 -9.16
N ALA A 378 -19.00 9.50 -9.41
CA ALA A 378 -17.83 10.31 -9.72
C ALA A 378 -18.03 11.14 -11.00
N LEU A 379 -18.55 10.52 -12.07
CA LEU A 379 -18.80 11.19 -13.36
C LEU A 379 -19.97 12.18 -13.29
N ASN A 380 -20.98 11.92 -12.47
CA ASN A 380 -22.08 12.86 -12.26
C ASN A 380 -21.65 14.11 -11.49
N ALA A 381 -20.59 14.02 -10.69
CA ALA A 381 -20.05 15.14 -9.92
C ALA A 381 -19.10 16.06 -10.70
N VAL A 382 -18.81 15.74 -11.97
CA VAL A 382 -17.98 16.55 -12.87
C VAL A 382 -18.78 17.09 -14.05
N ASP A 383 -18.25 18.14 -14.66
CA ASP A 383 -18.85 18.80 -15.82
C ASP A 383 -19.00 17.82 -16.99
N VAL A 384 -20.13 17.92 -17.68
CA VAL A 384 -20.52 16.98 -18.74
C VAL A 384 -19.49 16.91 -19.88
N ASP A 385 -18.84 18.03 -20.17
CA ASP A 385 -17.85 18.16 -21.25
C ASP A 385 -16.54 17.41 -20.96
N LEU A 386 -16.25 17.15 -19.67
CA LEU A 386 -15.06 16.40 -19.27
C LEU A 386 -15.27 14.89 -19.39
N ARG A 387 -16.51 14.41 -19.32
CA ARG A 387 -16.84 12.97 -19.23
C ARG A 387 -16.32 12.15 -20.41
N PRO A 388 -16.42 12.58 -21.69
CA PRO A 388 -15.86 11.82 -22.81
C PRO A 388 -14.34 11.64 -22.71
N ASN A 389 -13.61 12.67 -22.26
CA ASN A 389 -12.16 12.58 -22.06
C ASN A 389 -11.81 11.63 -20.90
N LEU A 390 -12.52 11.75 -19.77
CA LEU A 390 -12.33 10.89 -18.60
C LEU A 390 -12.61 9.41 -18.91
N LEU A 391 -13.70 9.10 -19.62
CA LEU A 391 -14.04 7.74 -20.05
C LEU A 391 -13.09 7.21 -21.14
N GLY A 392 -12.53 8.10 -21.96
CA GLY A 392 -11.45 7.78 -22.89
C GLY A 392 -10.07 7.63 -22.24
N ASN A 393 -9.95 7.88 -20.93
CA ASN A 393 -8.72 7.78 -20.16
C ASN A 393 -8.98 7.24 -18.74
N ILE A 394 -9.44 6.00 -18.64
CA ILE A 394 -9.68 5.35 -17.35
C ILE A 394 -8.39 4.68 -16.90
N VAL A 395 -7.87 5.02 -15.73
CA VAL A 395 -6.66 4.41 -15.17
C VAL A 395 -7.07 3.47 -14.05
N VAL A 396 -6.68 2.20 -14.13
CA VAL A 396 -7.01 1.18 -13.12
C VAL A 396 -5.74 0.78 -12.37
N THR A 397 -5.78 0.90 -11.04
CA THR A 397 -4.70 0.54 -10.13
C THR A 397 -5.24 -0.14 -8.87
N GLY A 398 -4.35 -0.55 -7.96
CA GLY A 398 -4.70 -1.24 -6.73
C GLY A 398 -4.67 -2.77 -6.87
N SER A 399 -4.30 -3.47 -5.81
CA SER A 399 -4.02 -4.92 -5.84
C SER A 399 -5.25 -5.74 -6.22
N THR A 400 -6.45 -5.34 -5.80
CA THR A 400 -7.68 -6.11 -6.06
C THR A 400 -8.15 -5.96 -7.52
N SER A 401 -7.67 -4.95 -8.26
CA SER A 401 -7.89 -4.86 -9.71
C SER A 401 -7.12 -5.93 -10.51
N LEU A 402 -6.24 -6.71 -9.87
CA LEU A 402 -5.52 -7.84 -10.48
C LEU A 402 -6.35 -9.11 -10.58
N LEU A 403 -7.57 -9.14 -10.00
CA LEU A 403 -8.48 -10.26 -10.19
C LEU A 403 -8.68 -10.56 -11.68
N ASN A 404 -8.53 -11.84 -12.04
CA ASN A 404 -8.64 -12.25 -13.43
C ASN A 404 -10.03 -11.90 -13.99
N GLY A 405 -10.09 -11.26 -15.15
CA GLY A 405 -11.34 -10.80 -15.77
C GLY A 405 -11.88 -9.45 -15.27
N PHE A 406 -11.22 -8.79 -14.31
CA PHE A 406 -11.65 -7.49 -13.78
C PHE A 406 -11.82 -6.43 -14.88
N ASN A 407 -10.82 -6.28 -15.75
CA ASN A 407 -10.85 -5.28 -16.83
C ASN A 407 -11.93 -5.58 -17.88
N ASP A 408 -12.16 -6.85 -18.19
CA ASP A 408 -13.21 -7.25 -19.14
C ASP A 408 -14.59 -6.91 -18.60
N ARG A 409 -14.83 -7.23 -17.32
CA ARG A 409 -16.08 -6.88 -16.64
C ARG A 409 -16.27 -5.36 -16.59
N LEU A 410 -15.23 -4.63 -16.17
CA LEU A 410 -15.26 -3.17 -16.12
C LEU A 410 -15.59 -2.56 -17.49
N ASN A 411 -14.94 -3.03 -18.56
CA ASN A 411 -15.20 -2.55 -19.91
C ASN A 411 -16.64 -2.81 -20.36
N ASN A 412 -17.17 -3.99 -20.06
CA ASN A 412 -18.54 -4.37 -20.40
C ASN A 412 -19.57 -3.52 -19.65
N GLU A 413 -19.39 -3.33 -18.35
CA GLU A 413 -20.24 -2.44 -17.53
C GLU A 413 -20.22 -1.01 -18.07
N LEU A 414 -19.04 -0.45 -18.35
CA LEU A 414 -18.92 0.92 -18.82
C LEU A 414 -19.50 1.13 -20.21
N THR A 415 -19.29 0.18 -21.12
CA THR A 415 -19.86 0.22 -22.47
C THR A 415 -21.38 0.16 -22.43
N ALA A 416 -21.95 -0.62 -21.50
CA ALA A 416 -23.39 -0.69 -21.28
C ALA A 416 -23.95 0.59 -20.61
N MET A 417 -23.23 1.16 -19.64
CA MET A 417 -23.65 2.38 -18.93
C MET A 417 -23.55 3.65 -19.78
N TYR A 418 -22.58 3.72 -20.69
CA TYR A 418 -22.27 4.90 -21.49
C TYR A 418 -22.24 4.59 -22.99
N PRO A 419 -23.38 4.19 -23.58
CA PRO A 419 -23.43 3.81 -24.98
C PRO A 419 -23.03 4.98 -25.89
N GLY A 420 -22.19 4.70 -26.90
CA GLY A 420 -21.71 5.69 -27.86
C GLY A 420 -20.49 6.51 -27.42
N LEU A 421 -20.08 6.43 -26.15
CA LEU A 421 -18.80 7.00 -25.70
C LEU A 421 -17.67 5.99 -25.87
N LYS A 422 -16.49 6.49 -26.26
CA LYS A 422 -15.30 5.66 -26.38
C LYS A 422 -14.74 5.34 -24.99
N ILE A 423 -14.84 4.07 -24.60
CA ILE A 423 -14.23 3.56 -23.37
C ILE A 423 -12.79 3.14 -23.65
N LYS A 424 -11.83 3.62 -22.87
CA LYS A 424 -10.44 3.15 -22.94
C LYS A 424 -9.85 3.04 -21.54
N ILE A 425 -9.49 1.80 -21.19
CA ILE A 425 -8.88 1.43 -19.91
C ILE A 425 -7.36 1.33 -20.09
N HIS A 426 -6.63 2.02 -19.21
CA HIS A 426 -5.20 1.95 -19.02
C HIS A 426 -4.94 1.19 -17.72
N ALA A 427 -4.60 -0.08 -17.85
CA ALA A 427 -4.29 -0.96 -16.74
C ALA A 427 -2.98 -1.68 -17.05
N ALA A 428 -1.94 -1.41 -16.25
CA ALA A 428 -0.62 -2.00 -16.46
C ALA A 428 -0.69 -3.54 -16.46
N GLY A 429 0.00 -4.19 -17.40
CA GLY A 429 -0.03 -5.64 -17.56
C GLY A 429 0.76 -6.38 -16.48
N LEU A 430 1.86 -5.78 -16.01
CA LEU A 430 2.65 -6.31 -14.91
C LEU A 430 1.94 -6.05 -13.57
N SER A 431 1.95 -7.05 -12.71
CA SER A 431 1.33 -6.99 -11.38
C SER A 431 2.00 -5.95 -10.49
N SER A 432 3.33 -5.85 -10.54
CA SER A 432 4.11 -4.83 -9.82
C SER A 432 3.65 -3.42 -10.19
N GLU A 433 3.51 -3.13 -11.49
CA GLU A 433 3.10 -1.82 -11.98
C GLU A 433 1.67 -1.46 -11.56
N ARG A 434 0.73 -2.40 -11.70
CA ARG A 434 -0.67 -2.15 -11.33
C ARG A 434 -0.84 -1.99 -9.82
N ARG A 435 -0.09 -2.76 -9.03
CA ARG A 435 -0.08 -2.72 -7.56
C ARG A 435 0.54 -1.43 -7.01
N PHE A 436 1.52 -0.87 -7.71
CA PHE A 436 2.34 0.26 -7.23
C PHE A 436 2.16 1.54 -8.04
N GLY A 437 1.04 1.72 -8.72
CA GLY A 437 0.82 2.86 -9.63
C GLY A 437 1.07 4.24 -9.01
N ALA A 438 0.66 4.45 -7.75
CA ALA A 438 0.96 5.70 -7.03
C ALA A 438 2.46 5.86 -6.73
N TRP A 439 3.11 4.83 -6.17
CA TRP A 439 4.56 4.84 -5.96
C TRP A 439 5.35 5.08 -7.24
N ILE A 440 4.99 4.42 -8.35
CA ILE A 440 5.64 4.60 -9.67
C ILE A 440 5.46 6.03 -10.17
N GLY A 441 4.25 6.59 -10.03
CA GLY A 441 4.03 7.99 -10.36
C GLY A 441 4.89 8.94 -9.53
N GLY A 442 5.09 8.62 -8.23
CA GLY A 442 6.01 9.34 -7.35
C GLY A 442 7.47 9.18 -7.77
N SER A 443 7.88 7.97 -8.19
CA SER A 443 9.23 7.66 -8.69
C SER A 443 9.54 8.46 -9.95
N ILE A 444 8.64 8.47 -10.93
CA ILE A 444 8.78 9.26 -12.15
C ILE A 444 8.79 10.75 -11.80
N LEU A 445 7.86 11.23 -10.98
CA LEU A 445 7.77 12.65 -10.66
C LEU A 445 9.02 13.15 -9.92
N GLY A 446 9.52 12.39 -8.95
CA GLY A 446 10.71 12.71 -8.18
C GLY A 446 12.01 12.71 -8.98
N SER A 447 12.05 12.02 -10.13
CA SER A 447 13.24 11.95 -11.00
C SER A 447 13.27 13.01 -12.10
N LEU A 448 12.22 13.84 -12.22
CA LEU A 448 12.18 14.88 -13.25
C LEU A 448 12.91 16.13 -12.80
N GLY A 449 13.92 16.58 -13.57
CA GLY A 449 14.62 17.84 -13.28
C GLY A 449 13.69 19.06 -13.26
N THR A 450 12.58 19.05 -14.01
CA THR A 450 11.56 20.11 -13.97
C THR A 450 10.78 20.14 -12.65
N PHE A 451 10.76 19.04 -11.91
CA PHE A 451 10.12 18.95 -10.59
C PHE A 451 10.96 19.60 -9.48
N HIS A 452 12.24 19.91 -9.72
CA HIS A 452 13.12 20.51 -8.70
C HIS A 452 12.57 21.81 -8.11
N GLN A 453 11.82 22.59 -8.89
CA GLN A 453 11.21 23.85 -8.45
C GLN A 453 9.93 23.66 -7.62
N MET A 454 9.41 22.44 -7.53
CA MET A 454 8.17 22.12 -6.81
C MET A 454 8.43 21.76 -5.35
N TRP A 455 9.58 21.17 -5.04
CA TRP A 455 9.95 20.82 -3.67
C TRP A 455 9.75 21.99 -2.71
N ILE A 456 9.28 21.66 -1.51
CA ILE A 456 9.35 22.56 -0.36
C ILE A 456 10.74 22.37 0.23
N SER A 457 11.60 23.37 0.14
CA SER A 457 12.94 23.31 0.75
C SER A 457 12.86 23.47 2.27
N ARG A 458 13.88 23.00 3.00
CA ARG A 458 13.99 23.27 4.45
C ARG A 458 13.91 24.76 4.76
N LYS A 459 14.58 25.61 3.97
CA LYS A 459 14.54 27.07 4.16
C LYS A 459 13.12 27.62 4.02
N GLU A 460 12.40 27.20 2.97
CA GLU A 460 11.00 27.59 2.77
C GLU A 460 10.10 27.12 3.93
N TYR A 461 10.36 25.91 4.45
CA TYR A 461 9.68 25.38 5.64
C TYR A 461 9.98 26.20 6.89
N GLU A 462 11.24 26.54 7.18
CA GLU A 462 11.62 27.36 8.35
C GLU A 462 10.98 28.75 8.32
N GLU A 463 10.81 29.34 7.13
CA GLU A 463 10.19 30.64 6.94
C GLU A 463 8.65 30.62 7.09
N ASN A 464 7.99 29.52 6.70
CA ASN A 464 6.52 29.45 6.57
C ASN A 464 5.83 28.48 7.55
N GLY A 465 6.60 27.63 8.23
CA GLY A 465 6.14 26.54 9.09
C GLY A 465 5.36 25.46 8.33
N VAL A 466 4.75 24.53 9.09
CA VAL A 466 4.01 23.36 8.57
C VAL A 466 2.92 23.70 7.54
N SER A 467 2.29 24.87 7.65
CA SER A 467 1.18 25.29 6.78
C SER A 467 1.56 25.43 5.29
N ILE A 468 2.86 25.48 4.97
CA ILE A 468 3.36 25.59 3.60
C ILE A 468 2.92 24.41 2.72
N VAL A 469 2.74 23.22 3.31
CA VAL A 469 2.32 22.02 2.60
C VAL A 469 0.93 22.16 1.96
N GLU A 470 0.01 22.90 2.58
CA GLU A 470 -1.32 23.18 2.01
C GLU A 470 -1.26 24.15 0.84
N LYS A 471 -0.29 25.07 0.85
CA LYS A 471 -0.14 26.10 -0.18
C LYS A 471 0.52 25.53 -1.43
N ARG A 472 1.56 24.71 -1.25
CA ARG A 472 2.41 24.19 -2.33
C ARG A 472 1.85 22.89 -2.92
N CYS A 473 1.42 21.93 -2.10
CA CYS A 473 1.01 20.60 -2.57
C CYS A 473 -0.51 20.51 -2.80
N LYS A 474 -1.04 20.91 -3.96
CA LYS A 474 -2.51 21.06 -4.14
C LYS A 474 -3.29 19.83 -4.56
#